data_AF-A0A2G6NQ32-F1
#
_entry.id   AF-A0A2G6NQ32-F1
#
_cell.length_a   1.000
_cell.length_b   1.000
_cell.length_c   1.000
_cell.angle_alpha   90.00
_cell.angle_beta   90.00
_cell.angle_gamma   90.00
#
_symmetry.space_group_name_H-M   'P 1'
#
loop_
_entity.id
_entity.type
_entity.pdbx_description
1 polymer ?
#
loop_
_entity_poly.entity_id
_entity_poly.type
_entity_poly.pdbx_seq_one_letter_code
_entity_poly.pdbx_strand_id
1 'polypeptide(L)'
;ISWLNSTPNESLFLSVITIGEIRKGITKLPESKKKHKLTNWLLSLTENYSSRICPINLAVAESWGNIQGQAEKKGTPLSSVDSLIAA
;
A
#
# COMPACT_ATOMS: atom_id res chain seq x y z
N ILE A 1 -5.18 -14.88 12.12
CA ILE A 1 -3.80 -14.33 11.99
C ILE A 1 -2.70 -15.40 11.87
N SER A 2 -3.02 -16.69 11.91
CA SER A 2 -2.00 -17.78 11.90
C SER A 2 -1.02 -17.68 10.72
N TRP A 3 -1.53 -17.49 9.49
CA TRP A 3 -0.68 -17.33 8.30
C TRP A 3 0.30 -16.16 8.40
N LEU A 4 -0.15 -15.01 8.88
CA LEU A 4 0.71 -13.84 9.04
C LEU A 4 1.78 -14.09 10.11
N ASN A 5 1.39 -14.69 11.24
CA ASN A 5 2.31 -15.03 12.32
C ASN A 5 3.32 -16.11 11.95
N SER A 6 2.98 -17.00 11.00
CA SER A 6 3.88 -18.03 10.48
C SER A 6 4.75 -17.55 9.31
N THR A 7 4.49 -16.36 8.77
CA THR A 7 5.27 -15.80 7.66
C THR A 7 6.49 -15.07 8.23
N PRO A 8 7.72 -15.35 7.76
CA PRO A 8 8.90 -14.64 8.21
C PRO A 8 8.73 -13.14 7.99
N ASN A 9 8.98 -12.34 9.03
CA ASN A 9 8.72 -10.90 8.96
C ASN A 9 9.48 -10.27 7.80
N GLU A 10 10.71 -10.69 7.53
CA GLU A 10 11.60 -10.18 6.49
C GLU A 10 11.05 -10.39 5.06
N SER A 11 10.13 -11.35 4.89
CA SER A 11 9.50 -11.65 3.61
C SER A 11 8.25 -10.82 3.32
N LEU A 12 7.80 -10.00 4.29
CA LEU A 12 6.64 -9.13 4.14
C LEU A 12 7.07 -7.75 3.62
N PHE A 13 6.33 -7.21 2.66
CA PHE A 13 6.56 -5.89 2.08
C PHE A 13 5.24 -5.12 2.04
N LEU A 14 5.33 -3.79 2.01
CA LEU A 14 4.17 -2.91 1.90
C LEU A 14 4.36 -1.97 0.71
N SER A 15 3.33 -1.80 -0.11
CA SER A 15 3.32 -0.73 -1.10
C SER A 15 3.18 0.63 -0.40
N VAL A 16 3.86 1.65 -0.90
CA VAL A 16 3.66 3.04 -0.46
C VAL A 16 2.20 3.50 -0.63
N ILE A 17 1.48 2.92 -1.60
CA ILE A 17 0.04 3.16 -1.78
C ILE A 17 -0.74 2.70 -0.57
N THR A 18 -0.49 1.49 -0.06
CA THR A 18 -1.14 0.96 1.14
C THR A 18 -0.92 1.86 2.35
N ILE A 19 0.30 2.41 2.53
CA ILE A 19 0.58 3.40 3.58
C ILE A 19 -0.29 4.66 3.40
N GLY A 20 -0.39 5.16 2.17
CA GLY A 20 -1.24 6.31 1.82
C GLY A 20 -2.73 6.04 2.10
N GLU A 21 -3.22 4.85 1.80
CA GLU A 21 -4.61 4.46 2.06
C GLU A 21 -4.93 4.39 3.55
N ILE A 22 -4.03 3.83 4.36
CA ILE A 22 -4.17 3.82 5.82
C ILE A 22 -4.16 5.25 6.35
N ARG A 23 -3.22 6.10 5.92
CA ARG A 23 -3.18 7.52 6.30
C ARG A 23 -4.49 8.23 5.95
N LYS A 24 -5.01 8.04 4.74
CA LYS A 24 -6.32 8.58 4.30
C LYS A 24 -7.45 8.15 5.24
N GLY A 25 -7.48 6.87 5.65
CA GLY A 25 -8.44 6.36 6.62
C GLY A 25 -8.34 7.02 7.99
N ILE A 26 -7.12 7.19 8.51
CA ILE A 26 -6.86 7.87 9.79
C ILE A 26 -7.30 9.34 9.73
N THR A 27 -6.99 10.05 8.64
CA THR A 27 -7.33 11.48 8.47
C THR A 27 -8.83 11.73 8.53
N LYS A 28 -9.65 10.81 8.02
CA LYS A 28 -11.12 10.90 8.06
C LYS A 28 -11.72 10.81 9.47
N LEU A 29 -10.97 10.35 10.47
CA LEU A 29 -11.46 10.27 11.84
C LEU A 29 -11.55 11.66 12.47
N PRO A 30 -12.57 11.90 13.32
CA PRO A 30 -12.60 13.10 14.16
C PRO A 30 -11.44 13.08 15.17
N GLU A 31 -11.05 14.27 15.64
CA GLU A 31 -10.04 14.41 16.67
C GLU A 31 -10.44 13.61 17.92
N SER A 32 -9.59 12.66 18.28
CA SER A 32 -9.89 11.67 19.30
C SER A 32 -8.63 10.90 19.70
N LYS A 33 -8.67 10.26 20.88
CA LYS A 33 -7.62 9.35 21.34
C LYS A 33 -7.32 8.24 20.32
N LYS A 34 -8.35 7.75 19.61
CA LYS A 34 -8.21 6.73 18.56
C LYS A 34 -7.39 7.25 17.37
N LYS A 35 -7.68 8.46 16.89
CA LYS A 35 -6.93 9.10 15.79
C LYS A 35 -5.46 9.24 16.15
N HIS A 36 -5.15 9.78 17.35
CA HIS A 36 -3.77 9.91 17.81
C HIS A 36 -3.06 8.56 17.91
N LYS A 37 -3.71 7.53 18.47
CA LYS A 37 -3.12 6.19 18.60
C LYS A 37 -2.79 5.58 17.22
N LEU A 38 -3.70 5.69 16.26
CA LEU A 38 -3.48 5.15 14.91
C LEU A 38 -2.42 5.94 14.14
N THR A 39 -2.36 7.26 14.33
CA THR A 39 -1.28 8.09 13.76
C THR A 39 0.08 7.63 14.26
N ASN A 40 0.25 7.42 15.56
CA ASN A 40 1.51 6.95 16.14
C ASN A 40 1.84 5.53 15.69
N TRP A 41 0.83 4.65 15.65
CA TRP A 41 1.01 3.28 15.15
C TRP A 41 1.49 3.26 13.69
N LEU A 42 0.96 4.14 12.83
CA LEU A 42 1.40 4.22 11.43
C LEU A 42 2.85 4.69 11.32
N LEU A 43 3.30 5.61 12.18
CA LEU A 43 4.71 6.02 12.23
C LEU A 43 5.62 4.83 12.57
N SER A 44 5.29 4.09 13.64
CA SER A 44 6.05 2.90 14.02
C SER A 44 6.01 1.82 12.93
N LEU A 45 4.88 1.66 12.22
CA LEU A 45 4.79 0.74 11.08
C LEU A 45 5.77 1.13 9.97
N THR A 46 5.82 2.42 9.61
CA THR A 46 6.72 2.89 8.55
C THR A 46 8.20 2.78 8.93
N GLU A 47 8.54 2.96 10.21
CA GLU A 47 9.90 2.75 10.71
C GLU A 47 10.29 1.26 10.63
N ASN A 48 9.42 0.37 11.10
CA ASN A 48 9.65 -1.09 11.12
C ASN A 48 9.76 -1.71 9.71
N TYR A 49 9.13 -1.09 8.71
CA TYR A 49 9.15 -1.53 7.31
C TYR A 49 10.00 -0.62 6.42
N SER A 50 10.81 0.27 6.96
CA SER A 50 11.54 1.31 6.19
C SER A 50 12.29 0.80 4.95
N SER A 51 12.98 -0.34 5.04
CA SER A 51 13.69 -0.97 3.91
C SER A 51 12.81 -1.88 3.02
N ARG A 52 11.54 -2.05 3.38
CA ARG A 52 10.56 -2.98 2.78
C ARG A 52 9.26 -2.28 2.38
N ILE A 53 9.30 -0.95 2.28
CA ILE A 53 8.24 -0.18 1.62
C ILE A 53 8.61 -0.03 0.15
N CYS A 54 7.79 -0.59 -0.73
CA CYS A 54 7.98 -0.51 -2.16
C CYS A 54 7.50 0.87 -2.66
N PRO A 55 8.38 1.72 -3.22
CA PRO A 55 8.01 3.01 -3.77
C PRO A 55 7.36 2.86 -5.15
N ILE A 56 6.61 3.87 -5.59
CA ILE A 56 6.27 4.03 -7.00
C ILE A 56 7.39 4.86 -7.64
N ASN A 57 8.25 4.18 -8.39
CA ASN A 57 9.29 4.79 -9.20
C ASN A 57 8.93 4.70 -10.70
N LEU A 58 9.83 5.14 -11.57
CA LEU A 58 9.60 5.11 -13.03
C LEU A 58 9.29 3.70 -13.53
N ALA A 59 10.04 2.69 -13.09
CA ALA A 59 9.84 1.31 -13.53
C ALA A 59 8.44 0.77 -13.12
N VAL A 60 8.00 1.06 -11.91
CA VAL A 60 6.64 0.71 -11.44
C VAL A 60 5.58 1.46 -12.27
N ALA A 61 5.79 2.74 -12.59
CA ALA A 61 4.86 3.52 -13.39
C ALA A 61 4.74 3.00 -14.84
N GLU A 62 5.85 2.58 -15.46
CA GLU A 62 5.85 1.95 -16.78
C GLU A 62 5.17 0.57 -16.77
N SER A 63 5.48 -0.26 -15.77
CA SER A 63 4.80 -1.54 -15.53
C SER A 63 3.28 -1.36 -15.40
N TRP A 64 2.87 -0.39 -14.57
CA TRP A 64 1.47 -0.03 -14.35
C TRP A 64 0.77 0.38 -15.64
N GLY A 65 1.37 1.28 -16.44
CA GLY A 65 0.80 1.74 -17.70
C GLY A 65 0.58 0.59 -18.68
N ASN A 66 1.52 -0.36 -18.74
CA ASN A 66 1.38 -1.57 -19.54
C ASN A 66 0.24 -2.47 -19.04
N ILE A 67 0.17 -2.74 -17.74
CA ILE A 67 -0.89 -3.56 -17.13
C ILE A 67 -2.27 -2.94 -17.41
N GLN A 68 -2.42 -1.65 -17.14
CA GLN A 68 -3.67 -0.92 -17.31
C GLN A 68 -4.11 -0.90 -18.79
N GLY A 69 -3.20 -0.54 -19.70
CA GLY A 69 -3.49 -0.49 -21.13
C GLY A 69 -3.84 -1.86 -21.73
N GLN A 70 -3.23 -2.95 -21.23
CA GLN A 70 -3.60 -4.31 -21.64
C GLN A 70 -4.97 -4.73 -21.12
N ALA A 71 -5.30 -4.36 -19.87
CA ALA A 71 -6.60 -4.64 -19.28
C ALA A 71 -7.73 -3.91 -20.02
N GLU A 72 -7.50 -2.65 -20.39
CA GLU A 72 -8.44 -1.84 -21.19
C GLU A 72 -8.64 -2.40 -22.59
N LYS A 73 -7.55 -2.78 -23.28
CA LYS A 73 -7.64 -3.44 -24.60
C LYS A 73 -8.46 -4.73 -24.57
N LYS A 74 -8.47 -5.44 -23.44
CA LYS A 74 -9.26 -6.67 -23.23
C LYS A 74 -10.72 -6.39 -22.81
N GLY A 75 -11.11 -5.13 -22.62
CA GLY A 75 -12.45 -4.76 -22.16
C GLY A 75 -12.68 -4.99 -20.66
N THR A 76 -11.62 -5.19 -19.89
CA THR A 76 -11.68 -5.48 -18.44
C THR A 76 -10.81 -4.47 -17.68
N PRO A 77 -11.16 -3.18 -17.66
CA PRO A 77 -10.33 -2.16 -17.01
C PRO A 77 -10.13 -2.48 -15.52
N LEU A 78 -8.91 -2.30 -15.03
CA LEU A 78 -8.57 -2.43 -13.62
C LEU A 78 -8.75 -1.09 -12.90
N SER A 79 -9.01 -1.15 -11.60
CA SER A 79 -8.89 0.01 -10.71
C SER A 79 -7.46 0.52 -10.73
N SER A 80 -7.27 1.83 -10.94
CA SER A 80 -5.93 2.45 -11.04
C SER A 80 -5.06 2.20 -9.81
N VAL A 81 -5.67 2.12 -8.62
CA VAL A 81 -4.95 1.91 -7.35
C VAL A 81 -4.52 0.46 -7.23
N ASP A 82 -5.41 -0.48 -7.55
CA ASP A 82 -5.12 -1.91 -7.47
C ASP A 82 -4.08 -2.31 -8.53
N SER A 83 -4.15 -1.71 -9.73
CA SER A 83 -3.15 -1.93 -10.76
C SER A 83 -1.79 -1.34 -10.38
N LEU A 84 -1.73 -0.24 -9.63
CA LEU A 84 -0.46 0.30 -9.10
C LEU A 84 0.16 -0.59 -8.02
N ILE A 85 -0.66 -1.30 -7.23
CA ILE A 85 -0.16 -2.27 -6.24
C ILE A 85 0.37 -3.53 -6.93
N ALA A 86 -0.22 -3.91 -8.07
CA ALA A 86 0.17 -5.09 -8.84
C ALA A 86 1.42 -4.90 -9.72
N ALA A 87 1.78 -3.65 -10.03
CA ALA A 87 2.83 -3.27 -10.98
C ALA A 87 4.25 -3.36 -10.43
#